data_AF-A0A484I9K2-F1
#
_entry.id   AF-A0A484I9K2-F1
#
_cell.length_a   1.000
_cell.length_b   1.000
_cell.length_c   1.000
_cell.angle_alpha   90.00
_cell.angle_beta   90.00
_cell.angle_gamma   90.00
#
_symmetry.space_group_name_H-M   'P 1'
#
loop_
_entity.id
_entity.type
_entity.pdbx_description
1 polymer ?
#
loop_
_entity_poly.entity_id
_entity_poly.type
_entity_poly.pdbx_seq_one_letter_code
_entity_poly.pdbx_strand_id
1 'polypeptide(L)'
;MRNLQSIILPGIIIGVVGGILLFFAAYNFYPQKNVNINLNGDCYEFLDEAFAKYQLLEIEREKELLRLQLDAIGNIPALIPITFSGSSDVVDQIVDANQINVTNRQTLGDNNTQIDKVIIRGIANISVLERVYDKWQRNISGASTDIENTEIGILPNQYITSEESIKIRDSIDDFMLKGIKEIINSSQGVRPAECRSTIVYQDS
;
A
#
# COMPACT_ATOMS: atom_id res chain seq x y z
N MET A 1 36.56 47.74 -18.19
CA MET A 1 35.85 46.60 -17.57
C MET A 1 34.40 46.99 -17.26
N ARG A 2 33.61 47.33 -18.29
CA ARG A 2 32.18 47.58 -18.14
C ARG A 2 31.45 46.25 -18.26
N ASN A 3 30.98 45.79 -17.10
CA ASN A 3 29.66 45.23 -16.91
C ASN A 3 29.35 43.84 -17.51
N LEU A 4 30.28 42.89 -17.34
CA LEU A 4 29.94 41.45 -17.45
C LEU A 4 28.77 41.09 -16.51
N GLN A 5 28.72 41.72 -15.32
CA GLN A 5 27.59 41.65 -14.38
C GLN A 5 26.25 42.13 -14.98
N SER A 6 26.24 43.15 -15.85
CA SER A 6 25.01 43.67 -16.48
C SER A 6 24.39 42.72 -17.50
N ILE A 7 25.13 41.73 -17.98
CA ILE A 7 24.64 40.73 -18.96
C ILE A 7 24.37 39.40 -18.25
N ILE A 8 25.22 39.02 -17.31
CA ILE A 8 25.08 37.77 -16.55
C ILE A 8 23.86 37.82 -15.62
N LEU A 9 23.62 38.93 -14.92
CA LEU A 9 22.54 39.01 -13.93
C LEU A 9 21.14 38.85 -14.57
N PRO A 10 20.81 39.53 -15.69
CA PRO A 10 19.56 39.28 -16.41
C PRO A 10 19.47 37.85 -16.97
N GLY A 11 20.58 37.29 -17.45
CA GLY A 11 20.64 35.91 -17.95
C GLY A 11 20.32 34.87 -16.87
N ILE A 12 20.85 35.05 -15.65
CA ILE A 12 20.51 34.20 -14.49
C ILE A 12 19.03 34.34 -14.13
N ILE A 13 18.49 35.57 -14.11
CA ILE A 13 17.07 35.80 -13.80
C ILE A 13 16.17 35.11 -14.82
N ILE A 14 16.46 35.23 -16.11
CA ILE A 14 15.70 34.55 -17.18
C ILE A 14 15.82 33.02 -17.05
N GLY A 15 17.02 32.51 -16.74
CA GLY A 15 17.23 31.09 -16.51
C GLY A 15 16.46 30.54 -15.32
N VAL A 16 16.42 31.28 -14.20
CA VAL A 16 15.67 30.89 -12.99
C VAL A 16 14.17 30.96 -13.23
N VAL A 17 13.66 32.07 -13.78
CA VAL A 17 12.22 32.23 -14.04
C VAL A 17 11.75 31.21 -15.08
N GLY A 18 12.51 31.02 -16.17
CA GLY A 18 12.22 30.01 -17.19
C GLY A 18 12.28 28.59 -16.63
N GLY A 19 13.28 28.28 -15.80
CA GLY A 19 13.41 26.99 -15.13
C GLY A 19 12.25 26.69 -14.18
N ILE A 20 11.80 27.66 -13.39
CA ILE A 20 10.66 27.52 -12.48
C ILE A 20 9.36 27.28 -13.28
N LEU A 21 9.13 28.03 -14.36
CA LEU A 21 7.95 27.85 -15.20
C LEU A 21 7.94 26.48 -15.89
N LEU A 22 9.08 26.01 -16.40
CA LEU A 22 9.22 24.67 -16.97
C LEU A 22 9.05 23.57 -15.92
N PHE A 23 9.56 23.78 -14.70
CA PHE A 23 9.35 22.85 -13.60
C PHE A 23 7.88 22.73 -13.24
N PHE A 24 7.14 23.84 -13.11
CA PHE A 24 5.69 23.79 -12.86
C PHE A 24 4.93 23.20 -14.04
N ALA A 25 5.32 23.48 -15.28
CA ALA A 25 4.70 22.85 -16.45
C ALA A 25 4.93 21.34 -16.45
N ALA A 26 6.15 20.88 -16.17
CA ALA A 26 6.48 19.46 -16.06
C ALA A 26 5.76 18.80 -14.88
N TYR A 27 5.71 19.46 -13.72
CA TYR A 27 5.02 18.96 -12.52
C TYR A 27 3.51 18.81 -12.74
N ASN A 28 2.87 19.78 -13.41
CA ASN A 28 1.45 19.67 -13.78
C ASN A 28 1.19 18.67 -14.93
N PHE A 29 2.20 18.34 -15.73
CA PHE A 29 2.10 17.35 -16.81
C PHE A 29 2.33 15.91 -16.32
N TYR A 30 3.01 15.72 -15.19
CA TYR A 30 3.09 14.41 -14.56
C TYR A 30 1.67 13.97 -14.17
N PRO A 31 1.20 12.79 -14.63
CA PRO A 31 -0.12 12.32 -14.28
C PRO A 31 -0.22 12.19 -12.77
N GLN A 32 -1.12 12.95 -12.14
CA GLN A 32 -1.49 12.73 -10.75
C GLN A 32 -1.89 11.26 -10.62
N LYS A 33 -1.26 10.54 -9.68
CA LYS A 33 -1.71 9.19 -9.34
C LYS A 33 -3.12 9.30 -8.79
N ASN A 34 -4.04 8.65 -9.48
CA ASN A 34 -5.46 8.65 -9.22
C ASN A 34 -5.93 7.21 -9.09
N VAL A 35 -6.99 6.99 -8.32
CA VAL A 35 -7.69 5.70 -8.30
C VAL A 35 -9.13 5.91 -8.72
N ASN A 36 -9.64 4.99 -9.54
CA ASN A 36 -11.02 4.94 -9.96
C ASN A 36 -11.76 3.95 -9.05
N ILE A 37 -12.77 4.42 -8.34
CA ILE A 37 -13.57 3.63 -7.41
C ILE A 37 -14.99 3.53 -7.95
N ASN A 38 -15.53 2.31 -7.99
CA ASN A 38 -16.91 2.04 -8.35
C ASN A 38 -17.67 1.64 -7.08
N LEU A 39 -18.59 2.49 -6.64
CA LEU A 39 -19.46 2.26 -5.49
C LEU A 39 -20.91 2.20 -5.99
N ASN A 40 -21.56 1.04 -5.87
CA ASN A 40 -22.95 0.82 -6.31
C ASN A 40 -23.24 1.19 -7.78
N GLY A 41 -22.23 1.16 -8.65
CA GLY A 41 -22.34 1.58 -10.05
C GLY A 41 -22.02 3.06 -10.29
N ASP A 42 -21.89 3.87 -9.24
CA ASP A 42 -21.41 5.24 -9.32
C ASP A 42 -19.88 5.27 -9.21
N CYS A 43 -19.24 5.99 -10.12
CA CYS A 43 -17.79 5.99 -10.23
C CYS A 43 -17.17 7.32 -9.86
N TYR A 44 -16.10 7.22 -9.07
CA TYR A 44 -15.38 8.33 -8.48
C TYR A 44 -13.90 8.20 -8.83
N GLU A 45 -13.26 9.33 -9.04
CA GLU A 45 -11.82 9.47 -9.15
C GLU A 45 -11.33 10.15 -7.88
N PHE A 46 -10.47 9.43 -7.14
CA PHE A 46 -9.81 9.97 -5.97
C PHE A 46 -8.48 10.59 -6.39
N LEU A 47 -8.31 11.85 -6.04
CA LEU A 47 -7.19 12.72 -6.34
C LEU A 47 -6.63 13.27 -5.03
N ASP A 48 -5.35 13.64 -5.04
CA ASP A 48 -4.67 14.36 -3.96
C ASP A 48 -4.95 13.75 -2.58
N GLU A 49 -5.70 14.47 -1.72
CA GLU A 49 -6.04 14.04 -0.36
C GLU A 49 -6.90 12.78 -0.33
N ALA A 50 -7.87 12.62 -1.24
CA ALA A 50 -8.68 11.40 -1.30
C ALA A 50 -7.84 10.19 -1.68
N PHE A 51 -6.89 10.37 -2.60
CA PHE A 51 -5.95 9.32 -2.98
C PHE A 51 -5.06 8.92 -1.81
N ALA A 52 -4.50 9.90 -1.08
CA ALA A 52 -3.69 9.62 0.12
C ALA A 52 -4.51 8.88 1.21
N LYS A 53 -5.76 9.29 1.45
CA LYS A 53 -6.67 8.59 2.38
C LYS A 53 -6.96 7.16 1.93
N TYR A 54 -7.12 6.93 0.63
CA TYR A 54 -7.34 5.59 0.09
C TYR A 54 -6.10 4.70 0.26
N GLN A 55 -4.90 5.21 0.00
CA GLN A 55 -3.67 4.45 0.25
C GLN A 55 -3.52 4.06 1.72
N LEU A 56 -3.84 4.97 2.64
CA LEU A 56 -3.87 4.65 4.07
C LEU A 56 -4.93 3.60 4.39
N LEU A 57 -6.12 3.69 3.78
CA LEU A 57 -7.18 2.70 3.94
C LEU A 57 -6.75 1.30 3.47
N GLU A 58 -6.00 1.20 2.36
CA GLU A 58 -5.44 -0.08 1.90
C GLU A 58 -4.42 -0.67 2.89
N ILE A 59 -3.57 0.17 3.49
CA ILE A 59 -2.62 -0.28 4.51
C ILE A 59 -3.36 -0.77 5.76
N GLU A 60 -4.36 -0.02 6.22
CA GLU A 60 -5.18 -0.42 7.38
C GLU A 60 -6.00 -1.69 7.10
N ARG A 61 -6.45 -1.90 5.85
CA ARG A 61 -7.11 -3.13 5.41
C ARG A 61 -6.21 -4.35 5.60
N GLU A 62 -4.94 -4.27 5.19
CA GLU A 62 -4.00 -5.40 5.36
C GLU A 62 -3.71 -5.69 6.83
N LYS A 63 -3.61 -4.66 7.67
CA LYS A 63 -3.48 -4.82 9.14
C LYS A 63 -4.70 -5.51 9.73
N GLU A 64 -5.90 -5.04 9.38
CA GLU A 64 -7.16 -5.59 9.87
C GLU A 64 -7.34 -7.04 9.41
N LEU A 65 -6.97 -7.35 8.17
CA LEU A 65 -6.99 -8.72 7.65
C LEU A 65 -6.09 -9.63 8.48
N LEU A 66 -4.84 -9.23 8.72
CA LEU A 66 -3.92 -10.02 9.53
C LEU A 66 -4.44 -10.19 10.97
N ARG A 67 -5.02 -9.14 11.58
CA ARG A 67 -5.62 -9.20 12.91
C ARG A 67 -6.73 -10.25 12.97
N LEU A 68 -7.69 -10.19 12.06
CA LEU A 68 -8.80 -11.14 12.01
C LEU A 68 -8.32 -12.58 11.78
N GLN A 69 -7.29 -12.77 10.95
CA GLN A 69 -6.69 -14.09 10.74
C GLN A 69 -5.98 -14.62 12.00
N LEU A 70 -5.28 -13.77 12.76
CA LEU A 70 -4.66 -14.13 14.03
C LEU A 70 -5.71 -14.49 15.09
N ASP A 71 -6.77 -13.69 15.20
CA ASP A 71 -7.89 -13.93 16.11
C ASP A 71 -8.58 -15.28 15.81
N ALA A 72 -8.75 -15.60 14.53
CA ALA A 72 -9.34 -16.87 14.09
C ALA A 72 -8.48 -18.10 14.43
N ILE A 73 -7.15 -17.99 14.36
CA ILE A 73 -6.23 -19.06 14.76
C ILE A 73 -6.23 -19.21 16.29
N GLY A 74 -6.29 -18.08 17.00
CA GLY A 74 -6.22 -18.01 18.45
C GLY A 74 -4.80 -18.24 18.99
N ASN A 75 -4.66 -18.24 20.32
CA ASN A 75 -3.37 -18.32 21.00
C ASN A 75 -2.90 -19.77 21.18
N ILE A 76 -2.67 -20.46 20.06
CA ILE A 76 -2.13 -21.82 20.03
C ILE A 76 -0.71 -21.81 19.44
N PRO A 77 0.26 -22.55 20.02
CA PRO A 77 1.58 -22.69 19.43
C PRO A 77 1.48 -23.50 18.13
N ALA A 78 1.32 -22.80 17.02
CA ALA A 78 1.07 -23.36 15.70
C ALA A 78 2.13 -22.90 14.68
N LEU A 79 2.43 -23.80 13.76
CA LEU A 79 3.22 -23.51 12.57
C LEU A 79 2.27 -23.17 11.43
N ILE A 80 2.31 -21.92 10.98
CA ILE A 80 1.37 -21.34 10.04
C ILE A 80 2.07 -21.18 8.69
N PRO A 81 1.48 -21.69 7.60
CA PRO A 81 1.95 -21.39 6.27
C PRO A 81 1.64 -19.92 5.95
N ILE A 82 2.65 -19.19 5.52
CA ILE A 82 2.56 -17.75 5.26
C ILE A 82 3.08 -17.40 3.89
N THR A 83 2.59 -16.27 3.39
CA THR A 83 3.18 -15.54 2.28
C THR A 83 3.60 -14.17 2.78
N PHE A 84 4.74 -13.70 2.30
CA PHE A 84 5.27 -12.39 2.64
C PHE A 84 5.77 -11.75 1.35
N SER A 85 5.47 -10.47 1.12
CA SER A 85 6.06 -9.72 0.02
C SER A 85 6.60 -8.38 0.48
N GLY A 86 7.65 -7.89 -0.17
CA GLY A 86 8.33 -6.64 0.18
C GLY A 86 9.62 -6.43 -0.60
N SER A 87 10.42 -5.42 -0.27
CA SER A 87 11.78 -5.26 -0.81
C SER A 87 12.70 -6.40 -0.34
N SER A 88 13.69 -6.78 -1.13
CA SER A 88 14.54 -7.94 -0.77
C SER A 88 15.21 -7.75 0.59
N ASP A 89 15.75 -6.56 0.86
CA ASP A 89 16.45 -6.27 2.12
C ASP A 89 15.53 -6.41 3.35
N VAL A 90 14.29 -5.97 3.27
CA VAL A 90 13.33 -6.06 4.38
C VAL A 90 12.86 -7.50 4.58
N VAL A 91 12.60 -8.20 3.49
CA VAL A 91 12.22 -9.62 3.52
C VAL A 91 13.33 -10.44 4.18
N ASP A 92 14.58 -10.22 3.79
CA ASP A 92 15.73 -10.93 4.35
C ASP A 92 15.92 -10.64 5.84
N GLN A 93 15.79 -9.38 6.26
CA GLN A 93 15.82 -9.02 7.68
C GLN A 93 14.74 -9.75 8.50
N ILE A 94 13.52 -9.85 7.98
CA ILE A 94 12.41 -10.48 8.70
C ILE A 94 12.59 -12.00 8.75
N VAL A 95 13.05 -12.62 7.66
CA VAL A 95 13.35 -14.05 7.60
C VAL A 95 14.44 -14.41 8.60
N ASP A 96 15.56 -13.68 8.59
CA ASP A 96 16.71 -13.95 9.45
C ASP A 96 16.40 -13.71 10.92
N ALA A 97 15.73 -12.60 11.25
CA ALA A 97 15.39 -12.25 12.62
C ALA A 97 14.38 -13.21 13.26
N ASN A 98 13.54 -13.86 12.46
CA ASN A 98 12.44 -14.70 12.94
C ASN A 98 12.59 -16.19 12.60
N GLN A 99 13.69 -16.58 11.96
CA GLN A 99 13.97 -17.95 11.55
C GLN A 99 12.80 -18.57 10.74
N ILE A 100 12.25 -17.80 9.80
CA ILE A 100 11.15 -18.25 8.95
C ILE A 100 11.67 -19.36 8.03
N ASN A 101 10.98 -20.51 7.99
CA ASN A 101 11.34 -21.59 7.09
C ASN A 101 10.79 -21.28 5.68
N VAL A 102 11.63 -20.72 4.81
CA VAL A 102 11.27 -20.34 3.44
C VAL A 102 11.19 -21.58 2.55
N THR A 103 10.01 -21.85 1.99
CA THR A 103 9.75 -22.97 1.07
C THR A 103 9.79 -22.55 -0.40
N ASN A 104 9.51 -21.27 -0.68
CA ASN A 104 9.57 -20.72 -2.02
C ASN A 104 9.96 -19.24 -1.96
N ARG A 105 10.77 -18.78 -2.92
CA ARG A 105 11.13 -17.38 -3.11
C ARG A 105 11.00 -17.03 -4.58
N GLN A 106 10.28 -15.96 -4.87
CA GLN A 106 10.10 -15.39 -6.19
C GLN A 106 10.51 -13.92 -6.15
N THR A 107 11.40 -13.51 -7.05
CA THR A 107 11.74 -12.09 -7.25
C THR A 107 10.92 -11.58 -8.43
N LEU A 108 10.23 -10.46 -8.23
CA LEU A 108 9.47 -9.78 -9.27
C LEU A 108 10.37 -8.73 -9.93
N GLY A 109 10.78 -9.02 -11.16
CA GLY A 109 11.67 -8.17 -11.95
C GLY A 109 12.51 -9.01 -12.90
N ASP A 110 12.92 -8.42 -14.01
CA ASP A 110 13.96 -8.93 -14.90
C ASP A 110 15.22 -8.06 -14.78
N ASN A 111 16.34 -8.46 -15.39
CA ASN A 111 17.59 -7.69 -15.35
C ASN A 111 17.46 -6.25 -15.92
N ASN A 112 16.33 -5.90 -16.54
CA ASN A 112 16.07 -4.61 -17.17
C ASN A 112 15.06 -3.74 -16.39
N THR A 113 14.43 -4.27 -15.34
CA THR A 113 13.43 -3.57 -14.52
C THR A 113 13.98 -3.42 -13.10
N GLN A 114 14.13 -2.18 -12.64
CA GLN A 114 14.51 -1.86 -11.24
C GLN A 114 13.33 -2.11 -10.29
N ILE A 115 12.79 -3.33 -10.28
CA ILE A 115 11.74 -3.73 -9.34
C ILE A 115 12.42 -4.60 -8.29
N ASP A 116 12.67 -4.02 -7.12
CA ASP A 116 13.12 -4.75 -5.94
C ASP A 116 11.91 -5.18 -5.12
N LYS A 117 11.14 -6.18 -5.62
CA LYS A 117 10.07 -6.82 -4.86
C LYS A 117 10.27 -8.32 -4.85
N VAL A 118 10.27 -8.91 -3.66
CA VAL A 118 10.39 -10.34 -3.43
C VAL A 118 9.10 -10.83 -2.78
N ILE A 119 8.63 -11.98 -3.24
CA ILE A 119 7.55 -12.75 -2.61
C ILE A 119 8.16 -14.03 -2.07
N ILE A 120 7.99 -14.31 -0.78
CA ILE A 120 8.34 -15.58 -0.18
C ILE A 120 7.09 -16.32 0.28
N ARG A 121 7.16 -17.65 0.25
CA ARG A 121 6.25 -18.53 0.96
C ARG A 121 7.06 -19.33 1.96
N GLY A 122 6.50 -19.56 3.13
CA GLY A 122 7.20 -20.27 4.19
C GLY A 122 6.28 -20.74 5.28
N ILE A 123 6.90 -21.26 6.34
CA ILE A 123 6.23 -21.67 7.56
C ILE A 123 6.84 -20.86 8.71
N ALA A 124 5.98 -20.19 9.47
CA ALA A 124 6.37 -19.40 10.62
C ALA A 124 5.56 -19.79 11.86
N ASN A 125 6.13 -19.57 13.04
CA ASN A 125 5.36 -19.68 14.28
C ASN A 125 4.39 -18.49 14.39
N ILE A 126 3.19 -18.70 14.93
CA ILE A 126 2.19 -17.62 15.12
C ILE A 126 2.77 -16.39 15.84
N SER A 127 3.67 -16.59 16.82
CA SER A 127 4.32 -15.50 17.56
C SER A 127 5.17 -14.58 16.67
N VAL A 128 5.64 -15.06 15.51
CA VAL A 128 6.31 -14.23 14.51
C VAL A 128 5.32 -13.24 13.91
N LEU A 129 4.12 -13.71 13.58
CA LEU A 129 3.08 -12.90 12.96
C LEU A 129 2.54 -11.87 13.94
N GLU A 130 2.35 -12.24 15.20
CA GLU A 130 1.99 -11.30 16.28
C GLU A 130 3.04 -10.18 16.41
N ARG A 131 4.34 -10.53 16.44
CA ARG A 131 5.40 -9.52 16.53
C ARG A 131 5.44 -8.58 15.33
N VAL A 132 5.17 -9.09 14.13
CA VAL A 132 5.13 -8.26 12.93
C VAL A 132 3.91 -7.34 12.95
N TYR A 133 2.75 -7.86 13.33
CA TYR A 133 1.54 -7.07 13.56
C TYR A 133 1.76 -5.96 14.61
N ASP A 134 2.39 -6.27 15.75
CA ASP A 134 2.73 -5.28 16.79
C ASP A 134 3.72 -4.21 16.29
N LYS A 135 4.58 -4.57 15.32
CA LYS A 135 5.50 -3.62 14.69
C LYS A 135 4.75 -2.71 13.72
N TRP A 136 3.81 -3.25 12.94
CA TRP A 136 2.92 -2.48 12.07
C TRP A 136 2.07 -1.49 12.86
N GLN A 137 1.54 -1.89 14.01
CA GLN A 137 0.72 -1.03 14.85
C GLN A 137 1.49 0.10 15.54
N ARG A 138 2.82 -0.04 15.71
CA ARG A 138 3.67 1.02 16.27
C ARG A 138 4.12 2.04 15.23
N ASN A 139 4.07 1.71 13.95
CA ASN A 139 4.53 2.57 12.86
C ASN A 139 3.45 3.53 12.33
N ILE A 140 2.40 3.86 13.10
CA ILE A 140 1.29 4.77 12.71
C ILE A 140 1.74 6.25 12.69
N SER A 141 2.81 6.54 11.97
CA SER A 141 3.19 7.89 11.59
C SER A 141 3.39 7.82 10.09
N GLY A 142 2.52 8.47 9.31
CA GLY A 142 2.41 8.41 7.84
C GLY A 142 3.65 8.83 7.03
N ALA A 143 4.82 8.39 7.46
CA ALA A 143 6.06 8.33 6.74
C ALA A 143 6.21 6.87 6.31
N SER A 144 6.20 6.65 5.00
CA SER A 144 6.43 5.35 4.36
C SER A 144 7.66 4.67 4.95
N THR A 145 7.47 3.82 5.95
CA THR A 145 8.53 2.91 6.39
C THR A 145 8.48 1.71 5.47
N ASP A 146 9.62 1.12 5.10
CA ASP A 146 9.66 0.00 4.15
C ASP A 146 8.80 -1.21 4.60
N ILE A 147 8.46 -1.26 5.89
CA ILE A 147 7.57 -2.22 6.52
C ILE A 147 6.09 -2.03 6.10
N GLU A 148 5.65 -0.81 5.83
CA GLU A 148 4.28 -0.54 5.33
C GLU A 148 4.10 -1.00 3.88
N ASN A 149 5.21 -1.16 3.14
CA ASN A 149 5.23 -1.76 1.81
C ASN A 149 5.36 -3.28 1.84
N THR A 150 5.36 -3.88 3.04
CA THR A 150 5.35 -5.34 3.17
C THR A 150 3.92 -5.84 3.30
N GLU A 151 3.59 -6.89 2.56
CA GLU A 151 2.28 -7.55 2.62
C GLU A 151 2.48 -8.92 3.25
N ILE A 152 1.64 -9.27 4.23
CA ILE A 152 1.71 -10.55 4.94
C ILE A 152 0.35 -11.21 4.84
N GLY A 153 0.34 -12.40 4.26
CA GLY A 153 -0.86 -13.21 4.19
C GLY A 153 -0.65 -14.51 4.94
N ILE A 154 -1.64 -14.91 5.72
CA ILE A 154 -1.75 -16.29 6.18
C ILE A 154 -2.36 -17.13 5.06
N LEU A 155 -1.66 -18.19 4.65
CA LEU A 155 -2.14 -19.12 3.64
C LEU A 155 -3.19 -20.07 4.25
N PRO A 156 -4.05 -20.70 3.42
CA PRO A 156 -5.02 -21.68 3.88
C PRO A 156 -4.38 -22.73 4.79
N ASN A 157 -4.95 -22.94 5.96
CA ASN A 157 -4.40 -23.82 6.98
C ASN A 157 -5.52 -24.44 7.82
N GLN A 158 -5.17 -25.45 8.63
CA GLN A 158 -6.14 -26.20 9.43
C GLN A 158 -6.81 -25.40 10.57
N TYR A 159 -6.28 -24.22 10.88
CA TYR A 159 -6.74 -23.39 12.00
C TYR A 159 -7.78 -22.34 11.57
N ILE A 160 -7.85 -22.01 10.28
CA ILE A 160 -8.87 -21.12 9.72
C ILE A 160 -9.83 -21.96 8.87
N THR A 161 -11.07 -22.13 9.35
CA THR A 161 -12.08 -22.88 8.61
C THR A 161 -12.58 -22.11 7.38
N SER A 162 -13.23 -22.80 6.44
CA SER A 162 -13.86 -22.14 5.29
C SER A 162 -14.93 -21.13 5.69
N GLU A 163 -15.71 -21.43 6.74
CA GLU A 163 -16.73 -20.51 7.26
C GLU A 163 -16.07 -19.26 7.86
N GLU A 164 -15.01 -19.45 8.63
CA GLU A 164 -14.25 -18.33 9.21
C GLU A 164 -13.58 -17.49 8.13
N SER A 165 -13.03 -18.13 7.08
CA SER A 165 -12.45 -17.42 5.94
C SER A 165 -13.47 -16.53 5.22
N ILE A 166 -14.72 -16.99 5.11
CA ILE A 166 -15.82 -16.19 4.54
C ILE A 166 -16.15 -15.01 5.46
N LYS A 167 -16.28 -15.24 6.77
CA LYS A 167 -16.54 -14.15 7.74
C LYS A 167 -15.44 -13.09 7.74
N ILE A 168 -14.17 -13.50 7.68
CA ILE A 168 -13.03 -12.57 7.60
C ILE A 168 -13.12 -11.75 6.31
N ARG A 169 -13.35 -12.41 5.16
CA ARG A 169 -13.51 -11.71 3.87
C ARG A 169 -14.64 -10.69 3.94
N ASP A 170 -15.82 -11.11 4.37
CA ASP A 170 -17.00 -10.24 4.42
C ASP A 170 -16.77 -9.05 5.39
N SER A 171 -16.07 -9.28 6.52
CA SER A 171 -15.68 -8.21 7.46
C SER A 171 -14.70 -7.20 6.84
N ILE A 172 -13.77 -7.66 6.01
CA ILE A 172 -12.81 -6.81 5.30
C ILE A 172 -13.47 -6.03 4.17
N ASP A 173 -14.43 -6.64 3.46
CA ASP A 173 -15.22 -5.97 2.44
C ASP A 173 -16.05 -4.84 3.07
N ASP A 174 -16.71 -5.10 4.21
CA ASP A 174 -17.44 -4.09 5.00
C ASP A 174 -16.52 -2.95 5.50
N PHE A 175 -15.32 -3.30 5.98
CA PHE A 175 -14.31 -2.33 6.40
C PHE A 175 -13.94 -1.38 5.26
N MET A 176 -13.63 -1.94 4.08
CA MET A 176 -13.28 -1.15 2.90
C MET A 176 -14.43 -0.27 2.42
N LEU A 177 -15.63 -0.84 2.35
CA LEU A 177 -16.84 -0.15 1.93
C LEU A 177 -17.12 1.06 2.82
N LYS A 178 -17.02 0.89 4.14
CA LYS A 178 -17.16 1.98 5.10
C LYS A 178 -16.09 3.06 4.90
N GLY A 179 -14.83 2.69 4.78
CA GLY A 179 -13.74 3.64 4.57
C GLY A 179 -13.87 4.42 3.25
N ILE A 180 -14.24 3.75 2.17
CA ILE A 180 -14.49 4.38 0.86
C ILE A 180 -15.62 5.40 0.94
N LYS A 181 -16.73 5.07 1.61
CA LYS A 181 -17.83 6.01 1.84
C LYS A 181 -17.39 7.23 2.63
N GLU A 182 -16.57 7.03 3.68
CA GLU A 182 -16.03 8.15 4.46
C GLU A 182 -15.17 9.08 3.59
N ILE A 183 -14.34 8.53 2.70
CA ILE A 183 -13.55 9.31 1.74
C ILE A 183 -14.47 10.10 0.79
N ILE A 184 -15.46 9.42 0.18
CA ILE A 184 -16.42 10.05 -0.75
C ILE A 184 -17.19 11.18 -0.07
N ASN A 185 -17.69 10.94 1.15
CA ASN A 185 -18.46 11.91 1.93
C ASN A 185 -17.65 13.13 2.33
N SER A 186 -16.32 13.01 2.44
CA SER A 186 -15.44 14.16 2.70
C SER A 186 -15.35 15.12 1.52
N SER A 187 -15.68 14.68 0.30
CA SER A 187 -15.68 15.41 -0.99
C SER A 187 -14.33 16.01 -1.46
N GLN A 188 -13.38 16.23 -0.55
CA GLN A 188 -12.06 16.75 -0.84
C GLN A 188 -11.25 15.76 -1.68
N GLY A 189 -10.89 16.16 -2.89
CA GLY A 189 -10.15 15.29 -3.82
C GLY A 189 -11.02 14.20 -4.47
N VAL A 190 -12.35 14.27 -4.37
CA VAL A 190 -13.26 13.29 -4.99
C VAL A 190 -13.95 13.92 -6.19
N ARG A 191 -13.88 13.26 -7.35
CA ARG A 191 -14.56 13.72 -8.58
C ARG A 191 -15.40 12.61 -9.19
N PRO A 192 -16.62 12.88 -9.67
CA PRO A 192 -17.35 11.93 -10.50
C PRO A 192 -16.54 11.58 -11.76
N ALA A 193 -16.54 10.30 -12.14
CA ALA A 193 -15.77 9.79 -13.27
C ALA A 193 -16.49 8.63 -13.96
N GLU A 194 -16.03 8.27 -15.16
CA GLU A 194 -16.47 7.04 -15.81
C GLU A 194 -15.95 5.80 -15.07
N CYS A 195 -16.75 4.73 -15.08
CA CYS A 195 -16.37 3.46 -14.48
C CYS A 195 -15.30 2.76 -15.32
N ARG A 196 -14.08 2.75 -14.80
CA ARG A 196 -12.91 2.07 -15.40
C ARG A 196 -12.38 0.94 -14.52
N SER A 197 -12.73 0.94 -13.23
CA SER A 197 -12.37 -0.13 -12.31
C SER A 197 -13.20 -1.39 -12.55
N THR A 198 -12.54 -2.54 -12.51
CA THR A 198 -13.18 -3.87 -12.51
C THR A 198 -13.68 -4.28 -11.14
N ILE A 199 -13.20 -3.63 -10.07
CA ILE A 199 -13.63 -3.88 -8.69
C ILE A 199 -14.85 -3.01 -8.42
N VAL A 200 -15.94 -3.64 -8.00
CA VAL A 200 -17.19 -2.97 -7.64
C VAL A 200 -17.44 -3.17 -6.16
N TYR A 201 -17.52 -2.07 -5.42
CA TYR A 201 -17.92 -2.07 -4.03
C TYR A 201 -19.44 -1.94 -3.97
N GLN A 202 -20.11 -2.93 -3.38
CA GLN A 202 -21.57 -2.97 -3.28
C GLN A 202 -21.98 -2.82 -1.82
N ASP A 203 -22.91 -1.90 -1.57
CA ASP A 203 -23.72 -1.92 -0.37
C ASP A 203 -24.80 -2.98 -0.51
N SER A 204 -24.72 -3.99 0.35
CA SER A 204 -25.79 -4.95 0.58
C SER A 204 -26.98 -4.32 1.30
#